data_AF-A0A7I9V5Z0-F1
#
_entry.id   AF-A0A7I9V5Z0-F1
#
_cell.length_a   1.000
_cell.length_b   1.000
_cell.length_c   1.000
_cell.angle_alpha   90.00
_cell.angle_beta   90.00
_cell.angle_gamma   90.00
#
_symmetry.space_group_name_H-M   'P 1'
#
loop_
_entity.id
_entity.type
_entity.pdbx_description
1 polymer ?
#
loop_
_entity_poly.entity_id
_entity_poly.type
_entity_poly.pdbx_seq_one_letter_code
_entity_poly.pdbx_strand_id
1 'polypeptide(L)'
;MEGNSFQQAVTASPATMTFTIVDVLSIDTAAAAVGVSDPRTLRNWATGNQNLRQRALVRLTVVFQIVQELQSVLSDLQVRQWFTTINPTLNYRSVLRVLDEDPIEMTAPQLLRYATEFAAQVQAGTAAVRAGDQTIGR
;
A
#
# COMPACT_ATOMS: atom_id res chain seq x y z
N MET A 1 -13.01 21.48 -12.72
CA MET A 1 -13.58 20.49 -11.77
C MET A 1 -13.57 19.16 -12.48
N GLU A 2 -13.35 18.08 -11.71
CA GLU A 2 -13.34 16.67 -12.11
C GLU A 2 -12.01 16.08 -12.63
N GLY A 3 -11.55 15.05 -11.90
CA GLY A 3 -10.70 13.96 -12.39
C GLY A 3 -9.19 14.13 -12.22
N ASN A 4 -8.62 13.90 -11.02
CA ASN A 4 -7.15 13.88 -10.90
C ASN A 4 -6.51 12.80 -10.03
N SER A 5 -7.29 11.85 -9.51
CA SER A 5 -6.75 10.73 -8.72
C SER A 5 -6.47 9.47 -9.54
N PHE A 6 -7.06 9.31 -10.74
CA PHE A 6 -6.90 8.09 -11.54
C PHE A 6 -5.70 8.14 -12.53
N GLN A 7 -5.25 9.33 -12.95
CA GLN A 7 -4.22 9.46 -14.00
C GLN A 7 -2.78 9.32 -13.47
N GLN A 8 -2.50 9.63 -12.19
CA GLN A 8 -1.17 9.44 -11.61
C GLN A 8 -0.82 7.96 -11.37
N ALA A 9 -1.84 7.09 -11.23
CA ALA A 9 -1.63 5.65 -11.13
C ALA A 9 -1.20 5.00 -12.46
N VAL A 10 -1.28 5.72 -13.59
CA VAL A 10 -1.00 5.20 -14.94
C VAL A 10 0.44 5.49 -15.41
N THR A 11 1.24 6.28 -14.69
CA THR A 11 2.56 6.77 -15.19
C THR A 11 3.79 6.36 -14.39
N ALA A 12 3.65 5.79 -13.18
CA ALA A 12 4.81 5.33 -12.43
C ALA A 12 5.46 4.12 -13.12
N SER A 13 6.75 4.21 -13.44
CA SER A 13 7.48 3.05 -13.97
C SER A 13 7.54 1.93 -12.92
N PRO A 14 7.66 0.64 -13.33
CA PRO A 14 7.87 -0.45 -12.36
C PRO A 14 9.07 -0.20 -11.43
N ALA A 15 10.10 0.48 -11.91
CA ALA A 15 11.24 0.88 -11.10
C ALA A 15 10.85 1.87 -9.99
N THR A 16 10.07 2.91 -10.35
CA THR A 16 9.54 3.90 -9.41
C THR A 16 8.64 3.24 -8.37
N MET A 17 7.72 2.37 -8.80
CA MET A 17 6.84 1.64 -7.89
C MET A 17 7.67 0.81 -6.88
N THR A 18 8.68 0.09 -7.38
CA THR A 18 9.53 -0.75 -6.54
C THR A 18 10.33 0.09 -5.55
N PHE A 19 10.92 1.20 -6.00
CA PHE A 19 11.67 2.10 -5.13
C PHE A 19 10.80 2.62 -3.98
N THR A 20 9.61 3.15 -4.28
CA THR A 20 8.68 3.64 -3.27
C THR A 20 8.28 2.56 -2.27
N ILE A 21 7.92 1.36 -2.75
CA ILE A 21 7.51 0.28 -1.85
C ILE A 21 8.66 -0.14 -0.94
N VAL A 22 9.89 -0.25 -1.45
CA VAL A 22 11.06 -0.66 -0.66
C VAL A 22 11.42 0.39 0.39
N ASP A 23 11.34 1.68 0.04
CA ASP A 23 11.61 2.79 0.95
C ASP A 23 10.62 2.80 2.13
N VAL A 24 9.33 2.63 1.82
CA VAL A 24 8.26 2.63 2.82
C VAL A 24 8.23 1.33 3.62
N LEU A 25 8.21 0.17 2.98
CA LEU A 25 7.96 -1.11 3.66
C LEU A 25 9.22 -1.77 4.23
N SER A 26 10.41 -1.30 3.88
CA SER A 26 11.67 -2.05 3.92
C SER A 26 11.70 -3.19 2.89
N ILE A 27 12.91 -3.63 2.54
CA ILE A 27 13.10 -4.56 1.44
C ILE A 27 12.50 -5.96 1.68
N ASP A 28 12.54 -6.46 2.91
CA ASP A 28 12.06 -7.81 3.21
C ASP A 28 10.53 -7.87 3.22
N THR A 29 9.88 -6.90 3.84
CA THR A 29 8.42 -6.75 3.79
C THR A 29 7.93 -6.49 2.36
N ALA A 30 8.65 -5.66 1.59
CA ALA A 30 8.34 -5.42 0.19
C ALA A 30 8.45 -6.70 -0.65
N ALA A 31 9.49 -7.51 -0.42
CA ALA A 31 9.69 -8.78 -1.13
C ALA A 31 8.53 -9.75 -0.87
N ALA A 32 8.15 -9.92 0.39
CA ALA A 32 6.99 -10.74 0.76
C ALA A 32 5.68 -10.18 0.17
N ALA A 33 5.42 -8.87 0.27
CA ALA A 33 4.20 -8.24 -0.25
C ALA A 33 4.06 -8.40 -1.78
N VAL A 34 5.16 -8.31 -2.53
CA VAL A 34 5.17 -8.43 -3.99
C VAL A 34 5.28 -9.90 -4.45
N GLY A 35 5.48 -10.85 -3.54
CA GLY A 35 5.57 -12.29 -3.82
C GLY A 35 6.89 -12.69 -4.47
N VAL A 36 7.99 -12.09 -4.01
CA VAL A 36 9.35 -12.31 -4.52
C VAL A 36 10.21 -12.93 -3.42
N SER A 37 10.81 -14.09 -3.71
CA SER A 37 11.59 -14.83 -2.71
C SER A 37 13.00 -14.27 -2.44
N ASP A 38 13.60 -13.57 -3.41
CA ASP A 38 14.92 -12.94 -3.26
C ASP A 38 14.77 -11.41 -3.22
N PRO A 39 15.03 -10.74 -2.07
CA PRO A 39 15.02 -9.28 -1.97
C PRO A 39 15.92 -8.57 -2.99
N ARG A 40 16.99 -9.22 -3.49
CA ARG A 40 17.85 -8.64 -4.54
C ARG A 40 17.09 -8.40 -5.85
N THR A 41 16.07 -9.20 -6.14
CA THR A 41 15.22 -9.00 -7.31
C THR A 41 14.52 -7.64 -7.27
N LEU A 42 14.04 -7.19 -6.10
CA LEU A 42 13.44 -5.86 -5.97
C LEU A 42 14.47 -4.73 -6.15
N ARG A 43 15.70 -4.89 -5.66
CA ARG A 43 16.77 -3.90 -5.93
C ARG A 43 17.02 -3.77 -7.45
N ASN A 44 17.01 -4.89 -8.17
CA ASN A 44 17.21 -4.88 -9.62
C ASN A 44 16.03 -4.25 -10.37
N TRP A 45 14.80 -4.45 -9.90
CA TRP A 45 13.63 -3.79 -10.48
C TRP A 45 13.67 -2.28 -10.24
N ALA A 46 14.07 -1.85 -9.05
CA ALA A 46 14.21 -0.43 -8.70
C ALA A 46 15.27 0.30 -9.56
N THR A 47 16.26 -0.40 -10.11
CA THR A 47 17.23 0.18 -11.05
C THR A 47 16.77 0.17 -12.51
N GLY A 48 15.53 -0.26 -12.78
CA GLY A 48 14.94 -0.30 -14.13
C GLY A 48 15.44 -1.46 -15.00
N ASN A 49 16.19 -2.40 -14.41
CA ASN A 49 16.91 -3.42 -15.14
C ASN A 49 16.24 -4.79 -14.96
N GLN A 50 15.04 -4.99 -15.54
CA GLN A 50 14.47 -6.33 -15.79
C GLN A 50 13.09 -6.32 -16.50
N ASN A 51 12.79 -7.44 -17.16
CA ASN A 51 11.49 -7.74 -17.75
C ASN A 51 10.59 -8.40 -16.69
N LEU A 52 9.70 -7.62 -16.07
CA LEU A 52 8.80 -8.13 -15.04
C LEU A 52 7.75 -9.06 -15.68
N ARG A 53 7.53 -10.22 -15.06
CA ARG A 53 6.39 -11.07 -15.44
C ARG A 53 5.08 -10.35 -15.13
N GLN A 54 4.05 -10.54 -15.96
CA GLN A 54 2.75 -9.89 -15.79
C GLN A 54 2.17 -10.03 -14.38
N ARG A 55 2.25 -11.22 -13.78
CA ARG A 55 1.78 -11.47 -12.41
C ARG A 55 2.52 -10.64 -11.36
N ALA A 56 3.84 -10.49 -11.51
CA ALA A 56 4.66 -9.68 -10.61
C ALA A 56 4.34 -8.19 -10.77
N LEU A 57 4.10 -7.74 -12.00
CA LEU A 57 3.67 -6.36 -12.27
C LEU A 57 2.31 -6.06 -11.61
N VAL A 58 1.33 -6.96 -11.72
CA VAL A 58 0.02 -6.81 -11.06
C VAL A 58 0.17 -6.70 -9.54
N ARG A 59 0.94 -7.60 -8.92
CA ARG A 59 1.24 -7.54 -7.47
C ARG A 59 1.90 -6.22 -7.09
N LEU A 60 2.93 -5.82 -7.82
CA LEU A 60 3.65 -4.57 -7.60
C LEU A 60 2.71 -3.36 -7.67
N THR A 61 1.85 -3.30 -8.68
CA THR A 61 0.87 -2.22 -8.84
C THR A 61 -0.13 -2.17 -7.69
N VAL A 62 -0.66 -3.32 -7.25
CA VAL A 62 -1.62 -3.37 -6.13
C VAL A 62 -0.97 -2.91 -4.83
N VAL A 63 0.23 -3.41 -4.52
CA VAL A 63 0.97 -2.99 -3.31
C VAL A 63 1.30 -1.50 -3.37
N PHE A 64 1.71 -0.98 -4.52
CA PHE A 64 1.98 0.44 -4.72
C PHE A 64 0.74 1.30 -4.47
N GLN A 65 -0.41 0.91 -5.01
CA GLN A 65 -1.68 1.62 -4.80
C GLN A 65 -2.07 1.66 -3.32
N ILE A 66 -1.95 0.54 -2.61
CA ILE A 66 -2.22 0.48 -1.16
C ILE A 66 -1.27 1.40 -0.39
N VAL A 67 0.03 1.37 -0.71
CA VAL A 67 1.03 2.24 -0.06
C VAL A 67 0.70 3.71 -0.27
N GLN A 68 0.39 4.12 -1.51
CA GLN A 68 0.05 5.51 -1.83
C GLN A 68 -1.21 5.97 -1.09
N GLU A 69 -2.24 5.14 -1.06
CA GLU A 69 -3.48 5.45 -0.35
C GLU A 69 -3.22 5.68 1.14
N LEU A 70 -2.44 4.80 1.77
CA LEU A 70 -2.15 4.89 3.21
C LEU A 70 -1.18 6.04 3.54
N GLN A 71 -0.18 6.32 2.70
CA GLN A 71 0.76 7.43 2.90
C GLN A 71 0.07 8.81 2.87
N SER A 72 -1.14 8.90 2.30
CA SER A 72 -1.93 10.14 2.36
C SER A 72 -2.39 10.49 3.78
N VAL A 73 -2.38 9.53 4.72
CA VAL A 73 -2.90 9.71 6.09
C VAL A 73 -2.00 9.14 7.20
N LEU A 74 -1.01 8.31 6.85
CA LEU A 74 -0.11 7.64 7.78
C LEU A 74 1.36 8.01 7.49
N SER A 75 2.19 7.94 8.53
CA SER A 75 3.65 7.90 8.37
C SER A 75 4.12 6.53 7.84
N ASP A 76 5.31 6.46 7.25
CA ASP A 76 5.87 5.20 6.72
C ASP A 76 5.99 4.09 7.78
N LEU A 77 6.26 4.46 9.04
CA LEU A 77 6.26 3.51 10.15
C LEU A 77 4.88 2.91 10.38
N GLN A 78 3.83 3.74 10.34
CA GLN A 78 2.46 3.28 10.50
C GLN A 78 1.98 2.47 9.29
N VAL A 79 2.41 2.81 8.07
CA VAL A 79 2.14 1.98 6.88
C VAL A 79 2.76 0.59 7.05
N ARG A 80 4.03 0.51 7.47
CA ARG A 80 4.71 -0.77 7.79
C ARG A 80 3.95 -1.59 8.82
N GLN A 81 3.49 -0.94 9.88
CA GLN A 81 2.72 -1.60 10.93
C GLN A 81 1.36 -2.09 10.41
N TRP A 82 0.68 -1.31 9.58
CA TRP A 82 -0.60 -1.67 8.99
C TRP A 82 -0.50 -2.96 8.14
N PHE A 83 0.58 -3.11 7.37
CA PHE A 83 0.82 -4.33 6.58
C PHE A 83 1.02 -5.58 7.45
N THR A 84 1.63 -5.43 8.63
CA THR A 84 2.01 -6.55 9.51
C THR A 84 1.00 -6.84 10.62
N THR A 85 0.09 -5.90 10.91
CA THR A 85 -0.93 -6.04 11.96
C THR A 85 -2.00 -7.05 11.56
N ILE A 86 -2.39 -7.91 12.50
CA ILE A 86 -3.46 -8.89 12.33
C ILE A 86 -4.80 -8.19 12.26
N ASN A 87 -5.62 -8.57 11.28
CA ASN A 87 -6.95 -8.00 11.11
C ASN A 87 -8.05 -9.08 11.13
N PRO A 88 -9.07 -8.96 12.01
CA PRO A 88 -10.24 -9.83 12.01
C PRO A 88 -11.00 -9.89 10.66
N THR A 89 -11.05 -8.79 9.90
CA THR A 89 -11.73 -8.75 8.59
C THR A 89 -10.98 -9.52 7.50
N LEU A 90 -9.72 -9.89 7.77
CA LEU A 90 -8.87 -10.70 6.90
C LEU A 90 -8.71 -12.12 7.44
N ASN A 91 -9.72 -12.64 8.14
CA ASN A 91 -9.71 -13.95 8.80
C ASN A 91 -8.54 -14.10 9.79
N TYR A 92 -8.29 -13.05 10.60
CA TYR A 92 -7.20 -13.00 11.57
C TYR A 92 -5.79 -13.16 10.95
N ARG A 93 -5.63 -12.73 9.70
CA ARG A 93 -4.32 -12.61 9.04
C ARG A 93 -3.94 -11.14 8.87
N SER A 94 -2.65 -10.89 8.70
CA SER A 94 -2.15 -9.59 8.27
C SER A 94 -2.29 -9.42 6.76
N VAL A 95 -2.26 -8.18 6.28
CA VAL A 95 -2.27 -7.90 4.83
C VAL A 95 -1.07 -8.54 4.14
N LEU A 96 0.09 -8.50 4.79
CA LEU A 96 1.30 -9.15 4.29
C LEU A 96 1.08 -10.65 4.08
N ARG A 97 0.45 -11.33 5.04
CA ARG A 97 0.17 -12.76 4.96
C ARG A 97 -0.85 -13.09 3.86
N VAL A 98 -1.89 -12.28 3.71
CA VAL A 98 -2.87 -12.44 2.61
C VAL A 98 -2.20 -12.27 1.25
N LEU A 99 -1.31 -11.28 1.11
CA LEU A 99 -0.55 -11.08 -0.12
C LEU A 99 0.39 -12.25 -0.41
N ASP A 100 1.06 -12.80 0.61
CA ASP A 100 2.01 -13.90 0.43
C ASP A 100 1.32 -15.24 0.09
N GLU A 101 0.22 -15.56 0.77
CA GLU A 101 -0.42 -16.88 0.69
C GLU A 101 -1.46 -17.02 -0.44
N ASP A 102 -2.17 -15.94 -0.77
CA ASP A 102 -3.34 -16.01 -1.65
C ASP A 102 -3.06 -15.46 -3.07
N PRO A 103 -3.81 -15.91 -4.10
CA PRO A 103 -3.72 -15.33 -5.44
C PRO A 103 -4.13 -13.85 -5.46
N ILE A 104 -3.28 -13.00 -6.05
CA ILE A 104 -3.48 -11.55 -6.08
C ILE A 104 -4.76 -11.16 -6.81
N GLU A 105 -5.15 -11.93 -7.82
CA GLU A 105 -6.34 -11.69 -8.62
C GLU A 105 -7.63 -11.80 -7.79
N MET A 106 -7.60 -12.59 -6.71
CA MET A 106 -8.72 -12.77 -5.79
C MET A 106 -8.71 -11.75 -4.65
N THR A 107 -7.52 -11.40 -4.14
CA THR A 107 -7.38 -10.59 -2.93
C THR A 107 -7.24 -9.09 -3.20
N ALA A 108 -6.75 -8.69 -4.37
CA ALA A 108 -6.50 -7.28 -4.68
C ALA A 108 -7.73 -6.37 -4.51
N PRO A 109 -8.94 -6.71 -5.02
CA PRO A 109 -10.11 -5.85 -4.84
C PRO A 109 -10.48 -5.65 -3.36
N GLN A 110 -10.38 -6.71 -2.56
CA GLN A 110 -10.67 -6.67 -1.12
C GLN A 110 -9.65 -5.82 -0.37
N LEU A 111 -8.36 -5.97 -0.66
CA LEU A 111 -7.28 -5.24 0.00
C LEU A 111 -7.29 -3.76 -0.36
N LEU A 112 -7.54 -3.41 -1.62
CA LEU A 112 -7.67 -2.01 -2.06
C LEU A 112 -8.86 -1.33 -1.36
N ARG A 113 -10.02 -1.98 -1.34
CA ARG A 113 -11.20 -1.45 -0.61
C ARG A 113 -10.88 -1.24 0.87
N TYR A 114 -10.24 -2.23 1.50
CA TYR A 114 -9.87 -2.14 2.91
C TYR A 114 -8.92 -0.97 3.20
N ALA A 115 -7.92 -0.75 2.33
CA ALA A 115 -6.99 0.37 2.44
C ALA A 115 -7.71 1.73 2.32
N THR A 116 -8.58 1.89 1.32
CA THR A 116 -9.35 3.13 1.10
C THR A 116 -10.33 3.41 2.24
N GLU A 117 -11.04 2.39 2.74
CA GLU A 117 -11.95 2.53 3.89
C GLU A 117 -11.20 2.97 5.15
N PHE A 118 -10.04 2.35 5.41
CA PHE A 118 -9.19 2.73 6.53
C PHE A 118 -8.69 4.18 6.39
N ALA A 119 -8.21 4.58 5.21
CA ALA A 119 -7.73 5.92 4.97
C ALA A 119 -8.84 6.97 5.18
N ALA A 120 -10.05 6.71 4.66
CA ALA A 120 -11.21 7.55 4.88
C ALA A 120 -11.56 7.68 6.38
N GLN A 121 -11.48 6.59 7.15
CA GLN A 121 -11.74 6.59 8.59
C GLN A 121 -10.73 7.47 9.35
N VAL A 122 -9.44 7.38 9.03
CA VAL A 122 -8.38 8.19 9.65
C VAL A 122 -8.57 9.69 9.35
N GLN A 123 -8.93 10.03 8.11
CA GLN A 123 -9.21 11.42 7.73
C GLN A 123 -10.41 11.98 8.49
N ALA A 124 -11.51 11.22 8.57
CA ALA A 124 -12.71 11.62 9.31
C ALA A 124 -12.42 11.84 10.80
N GLY A 125 -11.66 10.94 11.43
CA GLY A 125 -11.25 11.08 12.83
C GLY A 125 -10.39 12.34 13.07
N THR A 126 -9.45 12.61 12.17
CA THR A 126 -8.58 13.79 12.26
C THR A 126 -9.37 15.09 12.08
N ALA A 127 -10.36 15.11 11.19
CA ALA A 127 -11.25 16.27 10.98
C ALA A 127 -12.12 16.56 12.22
N ALA A 128 -12.67 15.52 12.86
CA ALA A 128 -13.48 15.67 14.07
C ALA A 128 -12.68 16.28 15.24
N VAL A 129 -11.43 15.86 15.45
CA VAL A 129 -10.55 16.41 16.49
C VAL A 129 -10.30 17.91 16.26
N ARG A 130 -9.98 18.32 15.02
CA ARG A 130 -9.76 19.74 14.70
C ARG A 130 -11.00 20.61 14.90
N ALA A 131 -12.19 20.09 14.59
CA ALA A 131 -13.44 20.82 14.80
C ALA A 131 -13.74 21.01 16.29
N GLY A 132 -13.47 20.01 17.12
CA GLY A 132 -13.65 20.05 18.57
C GLY A 132 -12.78 21.12 19.26
N ASP A 133 -11.51 21.21 18.88
CA ASP A 133 -10.56 22.20 19.44
C ASP A 133 -10.95 23.65 19.13
N GLN A 134 -11.61 23.92 17.98
CA GLN A 134 -12.08 25.26 17.63
C GLN A 134 -13.29 25.72 18.44
N THR A 135 -14.07 24.79 19.01
CA THR A 135 -15.27 25.10 19.81
C THR A 135 -14.98 25.39 21.28
N ILE A 136 -13.87 24.91 21.84
CA ILE A 136 -13.55 25.08 23.27
C ILE A 136 -12.79 26.40 23.53
N GLY A 137 -12.20 27.02 22.50
CA GLY A 137 -11.45 28.27 22.59
C GLY A 137 -12.25 29.56 22.43
N ARG A 138 -13.58 29.55 22.61
CA ARG A 138 -14.44 30.74 22.52
C ARG A 138 -15.17 31.06 23.82
#